data_AF-A0A401MY30-F1
#
_entry.id   AF-A0A401MY30-F1
#
_cell.length_a   1.000
_cell.length_b   1.000
_cell.length_c   1.000
_cell.angle_alpha   90.00
_cell.angle_beta   90.00
_cell.angle_gamma   90.00
#
_symmetry.space_group_name_H-M   'P 1'
#
loop_
_entity.id
_entity.type
_entity.pdbx_description
1 polymer ?
#
loop_
_entity_poly.entity_id
_entity_poly.type
_entity_poly.pdbx_seq_one_letter_code
_entity_poly.pdbx_strand_id
1 'polypeptide(L)'
;MRVQVLCALSVACTVEWVGTHLMGWWDYRLGNLPGWVPPGHASIALVCIVLARTPAPRWLHHTAYAGVAAWTLWGLTLAERPDYSGVFGLLIIAVVRYHPVMRPRIPWIIAVTVPTEFAGTYFAAYSYRPHDVTGLLLLANPPSGLPGGYVLVDFTALLMAAVVHRTWQRRRHSKSATP
;
A
#
# COMPACT_ATOMS: atom_id res chain seq x y z
N MET A 1 -7.35 11.69 12.82
CA MET A 1 -8.21 10.73 12.10
C MET A 1 -8.83 11.33 10.84
N ARG A 2 -9.80 12.26 10.89
CA ARG A 2 -10.54 12.74 9.70
C ARG A 2 -9.65 13.15 8.49
N VAL A 3 -8.62 13.96 8.72
CA VAL A 3 -7.68 14.37 7.65
C VAL A 3 -6.88 13.18 7.09
N GLN A 4 -6.47 12.23 7.93
CA GLN A 4 -5.73 11.04 7.49
C GLN A 4 -6.61 10.13 6.64
N VAL A 5 -7.89 9.96 7.00
CA VAL A 5 -8.86 9.20 6.20
C VAL A 5 -9.01 9.80 4.81
N LEU A 6 -9.26 11.11 4.75
CA LEU A 6 -9.40 11.82 3.48
C LEU A 6 -8.13 11.70 2.65
N CYS A 7 -6.96 11.83 3.27
CA CYS A 7 -5.70 11.69 2.56
C CYS A 7 -5.47 10.27 2.04
N ALA A 8 -5.74 9.25 2.85
CA ALA A 8 -5.65 7.85 2.43
C ALA A 8 -6.62 7.55 1.28
N LEU A 9 -7.86 8.04 1.35
CA LEU A 9 -8.84 7.89 0.29
C LEU A 9 -8.38 8.56 -1.00
N SER A 10 -7.85 9.79 -0.94
CA SER A 10 -7.36 10.49 -2.14
C SER A 10 -6.17 9.77 -2.78
N VAL A 11 -5.21 9.27 -1.97
CA VAL A 11 -4.08 8.50 -2.48
C VAL A 11 -4.56 7.18 -3.09
N ALA A 12 -5.46 6.46 -2.41
CA ALA A 12 -6.03 5.21 -2.92
C ALA A 12 -6.76 5.43 -4.25
N CYS A 13 -7.63 6.44 -4.36
CA CYS A 13 -8.29 6.79 -5.62
C CYS A 13 -7.28 7.04 -6.74
N THR A 14 -6.20 7.78 -6.43
CA THR A 14 -5.17 8.12 -7.41
C THR A 14 -4.43 6.87 -7.87
N VAL A 15 -3.98 6.03 -6.95
CA VAL A 15 -3.24 4.80 -7.27
C VAL A 15 -4.11 3.82 -8.02
N GLU A 16 -5.36 3.64 -7.61
CA GLU A 16 -6.31 2.76 -8.29
C GLU A 16 -6.59 3.22 -9.72
N TRP A 17 -6.85 4.52 -9.89
CA TRP A 17 -7.11 5.07 -11.21
C TRP A 17 -5.88 4.95 -12.11
N VAL A 18 -4.70 5.32 -11.61
CA VAL A 18 -3.44 5.21 -12.37
C VAL A 18 -3.12 3.75 -12.68
N GLY A 19 -3.22 2.86 -11.70
CA GLY A 19 -2.90 1.44 -11.84
C GLY A 19 -3.78 0.74 -12.87
N THR A 20 -5.08 1.06 -12.89
CA THR A 20 -6.03 0.44 -13.83
C THR A 20 -6.08 1.11 -15.20
N HIS A 21 -6.13 2.45 -15.27
CA HIS A 21 -6.40 3.17 -16.52
C HIS A 21 -5.14 3.61 -17.26
N LEU A 22 -4.11 4.06 -16.54
CA LEU A 22 -2.89 4.57 -17.16
C LEU A 22 -1.84 3.46 -17.34
N MET A 23 -1.65 2.64 -16.31
CA MET A 23 -0.63 1.60 -16.28
C MET A 23 -1.16 0.21 -16.62
N GLY A 24 -2.49 0.00 -16.55
CA GLY A 24 -3.10 -1.29 -16.86
C GLY A 24 -2.50 -2.47 -16.10
N TRP A 25 -2.09 -2.29 -14.84
CA TRP A 25 -1.42 -3.30 -14.03
C TRP A 25 -2.36 -4.43 -13.59
N TRP A 26 -3.64 -4.16 -13.40
CA TRP A 26 -4.66 -5.16 -13.09
C TRP A 26 -6.01 -4.78 -13.68
N ASP A 27 -6.86 -5.79 -13.84
CA ASP A 27 -8.24 -5.66 -14.30
C ASP A 27 -9.19 -6.14 -13.20
N TYR A 28 -10.26 -5.37 -12.95
CA TYR A 28 -11.34 -5.78 -12.07
C TYR A 28 -12.34 -6.67 -12.79
N ARG A 29 -12.91 -7.66 -12.10
CA ARG A 29 -13.93 -8.56 -12.64
C ARG A 29 -15.15 -7.84 -13.19
N LEU A 30 -15.52 -6.71 -12.58
CA LEU A 30 -16.67 -5.90 -13.01
C LEU A 30 -16.40 -5.07 -14.27
N GLY A 31 -15.18 -5.10 -14.81
CA GLY A 31 -14.80 -4.32 -15.99
C GLY A 31 -14.62 -2.81 -15.73
N ASN A 32 -14.81 -2.37 -14.49
CA ASN A 32 -14.59 -1.01 -14.03
C ASN A 32 -13.92 -0.99 -12.66
N LEU A 33 -13.36 0.16 -12.26
CA LEU A 33 -12.89 0.38 -10.89
C LEU A 33 -14.12 0.43 -9.94
N PRO A 34 -14.32 -0.54 -9.05
CA PRO A 34 -15.47 -0.53 -8.16
C PRO A 34 -15.35 0.60 -7.13
N GLY A 35 -16.42 1.38 -6.96
CA GLY A 35 -16.38 2.57 -6.09
C GLY A 35 -16.09 2.29 -4.61
N TRP A 36 -16.23 1.04 -4.16
CA TRP A 36 -15.91 0.61 -2.80
C TRP A 36 -14.43 0.29 -2.59
N VAL A 37 -13.63 0.13 -3.64
CA VAL A 37 -12.22 -0.22 -3.55
C VAL A 37 -11.39 0.89 -2.87
N PRO A 38 -11.38 2.16 -3.34
CA PRO A 38 -10.59 3.19 -2.66
C PRO A 38 -10.99 3.43 -1.20
N PRO A 39 -12.29 3.45 -0.82
CA PRO A 39 -12.71 3.43 0.58
C PRO A 39 -12.21 2.21 1.37
N GLY A 40 -12.14 1.03 0.73
CA GLY A 40 -11.56 -0.19 1.30
C GLY A 40 -10.09 -0.01 1.67
N HIS A 41 -9.27 0.50 0.76
CA HIS A 41 -7.85 0.81 1.04
C HIS A 41 -7.70 1.84 2.16
N ALA A 42 -8.50 2.91 2.16
CA ALA A 42 -8.50 3.89 3.24
C ALA A 42 -8.84 3.25 4.60
N SER A 43 -9.75 2.28 4.60
CA SER A 43 -10.12 1.52 5.81
C SER A 43 -8.98 0.63 6.29
N ILE A 44 -8.27 -0.06 5.39
CA ILE A 44 -7.06 -0.84 5.70
C ILE A 44 -5.98 0.05 6.33
N ALA A 45 -5.71 1.23 5.75
CA ALA A 45 -4.76 2.19 6.29
C ALA A 45 -5.14 2.62 7.72
N LEU A 46 -6.44 2.84 7.99
CA LEU A 46 -6.91 3.16 9.33
C LEU A 46 -6.74 2.01 10.32
N VAL A 47 -7.03 0.78 9.90
CA VAL A 47 -6.80 -0.42 10.72
C VAL A 47 -5.31 -0.50 11.09
N CYS A 48 -4.41 -0.30 10.13
CA CYS A 48 -2.97 -0.31 10.38
C CYS A 48 -2.53 0.82 11.32
N ILE A 49 -3.12 2.02 11.21
CA ILE A 49 -2.89 3.13 12.14
C ILE A 49 -3.32 2.77 13.56
N VAL A 50 -4.47 2.09 13.71
CA VAL A 50 -5.01 1.69 15.01
C VAL A 50 -4.16 0.58 15.62
N LEU A 51 -3.83 -0.46 14.85
CA LEU A 51 -3.02 -1.59 15.31
C LEU A 51 -1.61 -1.15 15.73
N ALA A 52 -1.01 -0.21 15.01
CA ALA A 52 0.32 0.31 15.32
C ALA A 52 0.39 1.19 16.59
N ARG A 53 -0.73 1.44 17.27
CA ARG A 53 -0.72 2.03 18.63
C ARG A 53 -0.19 1.05 19.67
N THR A 54 -0.27 -0.24 19.36
CA THR A 54 0.27 -1.31 20.18
C THR A 54 1.53 -1.84 19.50
N PRO A 55 2.65 -2.02 20.23
CA PRO A 55 3.86 -2.60 19.65
C PRO A 55 3.53 -3.97 19.02
N ALA A 56 3.89 -4.15 17.75
CA ALA A 56 3.82 -5.45 17.11
C ALA A 56 4.72 -6.44 17.88
N PRO A 57 4.23 -7.65 18.20
CA PRO A 57 5.07 -8.63 18.87
C PRO A 57 6.24 -9.04 17.96
N ARG A 58 7.36 -9.45 18.55
CA ARG A 58 8.60 -9.76 17.80
C ARG A 58 8.36 -10.82 16.72
N TRP A 59 7.54 -11.83 17.01
CA TRP A 59 7.22 -12.87 16.03
C TRP A 59 6.57 -12.28 14.78
N LEU A 60 5.70 -11.27 14.91
CA LEU A 60 5.02 -10.64 13.78
C LEU A 60 6.00 -9.88 12.89
N HIS A 61 6.99 -9.21 13.47
CA HIS A 61 8.07 -8.60 12.70
C HIS A 61 8.80 -9.64 11.87
N HIS A 62 9.25 -10.73 12.51
CA HIS A 62 10.02 -11.77 11.84
C HIS A 62 9.21 -12.45 10.74
N THR A 63 7.97 -12.85 11.01
CA THR A 63 7.12 -13.50 10.02
C THR A 63 6.74 -12.58 8.87
N ALA A 64 6.45 -11.30 9.14
CA ALA A 64 6.12 -10.33 8.09
C ALA A 64 7.30 -10.12 7.12
N TYR A 65 8.49 -9.80 7.65
CA TYR A 65 9.65 -9.54 6.79
C TYR A 65 10.17 -10.81 6.10
N ALA A 66 10.27 -11.93 6.84
CA ALA A 66 10.70 -13.19 6.25
C ALA A 66 9.69 -13.70 5.22
N GLY A 67 8.40 -13.54 5.47
CA GLY A 67 7.34 -13.94 4.55
C GLY A 67 7.39 -13.16 3.24
N VAL A 68 7.53 -11.84 3.28
CA VAL A 68 7.66 -11.02 2.06
C VAL A 68 8.96 -11.33 1.31
N ALA A 69 10.07 -11.55 2.03
CA ALA A 69 11.34 -11.93 1.42
C ALA A 69 11.27 -13.31 0.76
N ALA A 70 10.67 -14.30 1.42
CA ALA A 70 10.47 -15.64 0.89
C ALA A 70 9.53 -15.63 -0.31
N TRP A 71 8.44 -14.85 -0.26
CA TRP A 71 7.51 -14.70 -1.37
C TRP A 71 8.19 -14.04 -2.58
N THR A 72 9.00 -13.00 -2.35
CA THR A 72 9.79 -12.36 -3.41
C THR A 72 10.78 -13.36 -4.02
N LEU A 73 11.52 -14.11 -3.20
CA LEU A 73 12.47 -15.11 -3.68
C LEU A 73 11.78 -16.19 -4.52
N TRP A 74 10.63 -16.69 -4.05
CA TRP A 74 9.81 -17.63 -4.80
C TRP A 74 9.33 -17.03 -6.13
N GLY A 75 8.84 -15.79 -6.12
CA GLY A 75 8.42 -15.03 -7.31
C GLY A 75 9.53 -14.87 -8.36
N LEU A 76 10.79 -14.77 -7.91
CA LEU A 76 11.94 -14.62 -8.80
C LEU A 76 12.47 -15.94 -9.37
N THR A 77 12.25 -17.07 -8.68
CA THR A 77 13.00 -18.31 -8.96
C THR A 77 12.12 -19.52 -9.28
N LEU A 78 10.93 -19.61 -8.73
CA LEU A 78 10.10 -20.81 -8.74
C LEU A 78 8.67 -20.58 -9.22
N ALA A 79 8.19 -19.34 -9.20
CA ALA A 79 6.85 -19.01 -9.67
C ALA A 79 6.72 -19.31 -11.17
N GLU A 80 5.59 -19.91 -11.56
CA GLU A 80 5.24 -20.16 -12.97
C GLU A 80 5.28 -18.87 -13.79
N ARG A 81 4.87 -17.77 -13.16
CA ARG A 81 4.93 -16.43 -13.69
C ARG A 81 5.98 -15.62 -12.91
N PRO A 82 7.10 -15.24 -13.53
CA PRO A 82 8.14 -14.47 -12.85
C PRO A 82 7.60 -13.15 -12.31
N ASP A 83 8.10 -12.76 -11.16
CA ASP A 83 7.64 -11.56 -10.47
C ASP A 83 8.79 -10.68 -10.00
N TYR A 84 9.08 -9.66 -10.79
CA TYR A 84 10.15 -8.70 -10.53
C TYR A 84 9.67 -7.60 -9.58
N SER A 85 8.36 -7.43 -9.40
CA SER A 85 7.79 -6.42 -8.52
C SER A 85 8.19 -6.61 -7.05
N GLY A 86 8.43 -7.85 -6.62
CA GLY A 86 8.88 -8.18 -5.26
C GLY A 86 10.16 -7.43 -4.87
N VAL A 87 11.11 -7.29 -5.80
CA VAL A 87 12.36 -6.55 -5.56
C VAL A 87 12.06 -5.09 -5.24
N PHE A 88 11.21 -4.44 -6.04
CA PHE A 88 10.80 -3.05 -5.81
C PHE A 88 10.04 -2.90 -4.48
N GLY A 89 9.15 -3.85 -4.18
CA GLY A 89 8.43 -3.87 -2.91
C GLY A 89 9.36 -3.96 -1.70
N LEU A 90 10.36 -4.84 -1.75
CA LEU A 90 11.39 -4.97 -0.72
C LEU A 90 12.25 -3.71 -0.60
N LEU A 91 12.63 -3.08 -1.71
CA LEU A 91 13.39 -1.83 -1.69
C LEU A 91 12.60 -0.70 -1.01
N ILE A 92 11.31 -0.56 -1.34
CA ILE A 92 10.42 0.41 -0.69
C ILE A 92 10.37 0.14 0.82
N ILE A 93 10.14 -1.10 1.23
CA ILE A 93 10.11 -1.49 2.64
C ILE A 93 11.46 -1.18 3.32
N ALA A 94 12.57 -1.51 2.65
CA ALA A 94 13.92 -1.30 3.16
C ALA A 94 14.23 0.19 3.40
N VAL A 95 13.71 1.09 2.57
CA VAL A 95 13.86 2.55 2.73
C VAL A 95 12.88 3.07 3.78
N VAL A 96 11.59 2.76 3.65
CA VAL A 96 10.53 3.35 4.48
C VAL A 96 10.59 2.87 5.94
N ARG A 97 11.16 1.69 6.23
CA ARG A 97 11.32 1.18 7.60
C ARG A 97 12.19 2.06 8.50
N TYR A 98 13.01 2.96 7.93
CA TYR A 98 13.80 3.91 8.70
C TYR A 98 12.97 5.09 9.19
N HIS A 99 11.78 5.33 8.63
CA HIS A 99 10.89 6.38 9.08
C HIS A 99 10.20 5.97 10.41
N PRO A 100 10.33 6.76 11.49
CA PRO A 100 9.95 6.34 12.85
C PRO A 100 8.45 6.03 12.99
N VAL A 101 7.60 6.71 12.23
CA VAL A 101 6.15 6.47 12.25
C VAL A 101 5.76 5.24 11.44
N MET A 102 6.52 4.90 10.40
CA MET A 102 6.21 3.75 9.52
C MET A 102 6.77 2.46 10.06
N ARG A 103 7.96 2.49 10.68
CA ARG A 103 8.62 1.32 11.26
C ARG A 103 7.70 0.40 12.10
N PRO A 104 6.88 0.90 13.03
CA PRO A 104 5.95 0.05 13.79
C PRO A 104 4.70 -0.37 13.01
N ARG A 105 4.39 0.28 11.88
CA ARG A 105 3.21 0.00 11.04
C ARG A 105 3.45 -1.09 10.01
N ILE A 106 4.66 -1.17 9.45
CA ILE A 106 4.98 -2.08 8.34
C ILE A 106 4.57 -3.54 8.61
N PRO A 107 4.85 -4.16 9.78
CA PRO A 107 4.42 -5.53 10.03
C PRO A 107 2.89 -5.69 10.03
N TRP A 108 2.15 -4.68 10.53
CA TRP A 108 0.69 -4.67 10.51
C TRP A 108 0.15 -4.48 9.10
N ILE A 109 0.75 -3.59 8.31
CA ILE A 109 0.39 -3.42 6.89
C ILE A 109 0.53 -4.75 6.18
N ILE A 110 1.69 -5.40 6.26
CA ILE A 110 1.94 -6.72 5.64
C ILE A 110 0.90 -7.75 6.11
N ALA A 111 0.68 -7.86 7.42
CA ALA A 111 -0.21 -8.87 7.99
C ALA A 111 -1.69 -8.69 7.60
N VAL A 112 -2.13 -7.45 7.36
CA VAL A 112 -3.49 -7.15 6.92
C VAL A 112 -3.61 -7.29 5.41
N THR A 113 -2.67 -6.74 4.64
CA THR A 113 -2.82 -6.60 3.19
C THR A 113 -2.51 -7.89 2.46
N VAL A 114 -1.53 -8.67 2.90
CA VAL A 114 -1.16 -9.91 2.20
C VAL A 114 -2.34 -10.88 2.11
N PRO A 115 -3.04 -11.23 3.22
CA PRO A 115 -4.22 -12.09 3.12
C PRO A 115 -5.34 -11.49 2.28
N THR A 116 -5.57 -10.17 2.34
CA THR A 116 -6.58 -9.50 1.52
C THR A 116 -6.28 -9.62 0.03
N GLU A 117 -5.02 -9.44 -0.37
CA GLU A 117 -4.60 -9.56 -1.76
C GLU A 117 -4.73 -10.98 -2.29
N PHE A 118 -4.27 -11.96 -1.51
CA PHE A 118 -4.46 -13.37 -1.85
C PHE A 118 -5.94 -13.72 -2.00
N ALA A 119 -6.79 -13.27 -1.07
CA ALA A 119 -8.24 -13.49 -1.18
C ALA A 119 -8.83 -12.80 -2.42
N GLY A 120 -8.46 -11.55 -2.69
CA GLY A 120 -8.92 -10.78 -3.83
C GLY A 120 -8.62 -11.48 -5.16
N THR A 121 -7.38 -11.94 -5.34
CA THR A 121 -6.98 -12.68 -6.55
C THR A 121 -7.55 -14.10 -6.60
N TYR A 122 -7.66 -14.79 -5.46
CA TYR A 122 -8.20 -16.14 -5.37
C TYR A 122 -9.69 -16.18 -5.76
N PHE A 123 -10.49 -15.21 -5.30
CA PHE A 123 -11.90 -15.06 -5.68
C PHE A 123 -12.09 -14.35 -7.03
N ALA A 124 -11.00 -14.10 -7.76
CA ALA A 124 -10.99 -13.36 -9.02
C ALA A 124 -11.79 -12.05 -8.93
N ALA A 125 -11.68 -11.32 -7.82
CA ALA A 125 -12.24 -9.98 -7.72
C ALA A 125 -11.50 -9.01 -8.67
N TYR A 126 -10.20 -9.25 -8.83
CA TYR A 126 -9.30 -8.63 -9.79
C TYR A 126 -8.17 -9.59 -10.14
N SER A 127 -7.48 -9.34 -11.24
CA SER A 127 -6.31 -10.10 -11.67
C SER A 127 -5.22 -9.16 -12.20
N TYR A 128 -3.98 -9.43 -11.82
CA TYR A 128 -2.82 -8.67 -12.30
C TYR A 128 -2.39 -9.15 -13.68
N ARG A 129 -2.08 -8.22 -14.57
CA ARG A 129 -1.63 -8.52 -15.93
C ARG A 129 -0.17 -8.95 -15.98
N PRO A 130 0.20 -9.92 -16.85
CA PRO A 130 1.52 -10.16 -17.44
C PRO A 130 2.72 -9.48 -16.81
N HIS A 131 2.73 -8.22 -17.22
CA HIS A 131 3.78 -7.26 -17.23
C HIS A 131 3.14 -5.87 -17.18
N ASP A 132 3.93 -4.85 -16.91
CA ASP A 132 3.52 -3.46 -17.02
C ASP A 132 3.38 -3.00 -18.49
N VAL A 133 3.06 -1.72 -18.70
CA VAL A 133 2.95 -1.09 -20.04
C VAL A 133 4.23 -1.16 -20.86
N THR A 134 5.40 -1.24 -20.23
CA THR A 134 6.69 -1.33 -20.94
C THR A 134 7.06 -2.76 -21.32
N GLY A 135 6.41 -3.76 -20.70
CA GLY A 135 6.77 -5.17 -20.86
C GLY A 135 8.01 -5.59 -20.05
N LEU A 136 8.66 -4.67 -19.34
CA LEU A 136 9.90 -4.92 -18.62
C LEU A 136 9.67 -5.40 -17.18
N LEU A 137 8.58 -4.95 -16.55
CA LEU A 137 8.26 -5.32 -15.19
C LEU A 137 7.28 -6.50 -15.20
N LEU A 138 7.80 -7.71 -15.02
CA LEU A 138 6.99 -8.91 -14.86
C LEU A 138 6.36 -8.94 -13.46
N LEU A 139 5.08 -9.30 -13.41
CA LEU A 139 4.26 -9.35 -12.19
C LEU A 139 3.77 -10.78 -11.99
N ALA A 140 3.58 -11.26 -10.78
CA ALA A 140 2.75 -12.46 -10.52
C ALA A 140 1.27 -12.08 -10.32
N ASN A 141 0.42 -13.04 -9.95
CA ASN A 141 -0.97 -12.81 -9.58
C ASN A 141 -1.34 -13.61 -8.30
N PRO A 142 -1.26 -13.02 -7.09
CA PRO A 142 -0.88 -11.63 -6.80
C PRO A 142 0.64 -11.39 -6.89
N PRO A 143 1.09 -10.17 -7.19
CA PRO A 143 2.50 -9.80 -7.14
C PRO A 143 3.04 -9.68 -5.70
N SER A 144 4.18 -10.30 -5.44
CA SER A 144 4.95 -10.23 -4.19
C SER A 144 5.45 -8.82 -3.86
N GLY A 145 5.45 -7.89 -4.81
CA GLY A 145 5.74 -6.47 -4.59
C GLY A 145 4.63 -5.70 -3.85
N LEU A 146 3.42 -6.27 -3.77
CA LEU A 146 2.24 -5.61 -3.20
C LEU A 146 2.43 -5.03 -1.80
N PRO A 147 3.06 -5.73 -0.84
CA PRO A 147 3.23 -5.19 0.50
C PRO A 147 4.04 -3.88 0.50
N GLY A 148 5.03 -3.76 -0.40
CA GLY A 148 5.76 -2.50 -0.58
C GLY A 148 4.88 -1.40 -1.20
N GLY A 149 4.01 -1.74 -2.14
CA GLY A 149 3.00 -0.81 -2.68
C GLY A 149 2.09 -0.25 -1.59
N TYR A 150 1.56 -1.09 -0.70
CA TYR A 150 0.75 -0.65 0.43
C TYR A 150 1.54 0.22 1.42
N VAL A 151 2.80 -0.15 1.71
CA VAL A 151 3.68 0.70 2.54
C VAL A 151 3.87 2.08 1.90
N LEU A 152 4.03 2.15 0.59
CA LEU A 152 4.17 3.42 -0.14
C LEU A 152 2.88 4.25 -0.10
N VAL A 153 1.72 3.63 -0.29
CA VAL A 153 0.41 4.28 -0.19
C VAL A 153 0.21 4.88 1.21
N ASP A 154 0.41 4.09 2.26
CA ASP A 154 0.27 4.53 3.65
C ASP A 154 1.26 5.65 4.00
N PHE A 155 2.51 5.53 3.52
CA PHE A 155 3.52 6.54 3.74
C PHE A 155 3.17 7.85 3.02
N THR A 156 2.73 7.77 1.77
CA THR A 156 2.29 8.94 0.98
C THR A 156 1.08 9.62 1.62
N ALA A 157 0.10 8.85 2.07
CA ALA A 157 -1.07 9.37 2.78
C ALA A 157 -0.68 10.06 4.09
N LEU A 158 0.29 9.51 4.84
CA LEU A 158 0.81 10.14 6.05
C LEU A 158 1.52 11.47 5.75
N LEU A 159 2.39 11.50 4.74
CA LEU A 159 3.09 12.72 4.33
C LEU A 159 2.10 13.80 3.89
N MET A 160 1.11 13.44 3.08
CA MET A 160 0.07 14.36 2.64
C MET A 160 -0.74 14.90 3.82
N ALA A 161 -1.14 14.05 4.76
CA ALA A 161 -1.84 14.48 5.97
C ALA A 161 -0.99 15.44 6.82
N ALA A 162 0.32 15.20 6.93
CA ALA A 162 1.23 16.09 7.65
C ALA A 162 1.32 17.48 6.99
N VAL A 163 1.39 17.54 5.66
CA VAL A 163 1.39 18.80 4.90
C VAL A 163 0.07 19.56 5.08
N VAL A 164 -1.07 18.88 4.92
CA VAL A 164 -2.40 19.49 5.10
C VAL A 164 -2.58 20.03 6.52
N HIS A 165 -2.13 19.28 7.53
CA HIS A 165 -2.22 19.73 8.91
C HIS A 165 -1.37 20.98 9.17
N ARG A 166 -0.12 21.01 8.68
CA ARG A 166 0.79 22.16 8.83
C ARG A 166 0.25 23.41 8.14
N THR A 167 -0.28 23.28 6.93
CA THR A 167 -0.84 24.43 6.20
C THR A 167 -2.09 24.99 6.87
N TRP A 168 -2.94 24.11 7.41
CA TRP A 168 -4.13 24.53 8.15
C TRP A 168 -3.80 25.26 9.46
N GLN A 169 -2.82 24.77 10.22
CA GLN A 169 -2.35 25.45 11.44
C GLN A 169 -1.79 26.85 11.13
N ARG A 170 -0.95 26.98 10.09
CA ARG A 170 -0.41 28.28 9.66
C ARG A 170 -1.52 29.27 9.30
N ARG A 171 -2.54 28.83 8.56
CA ARG A 171 -3.69 29.67 8.18
C ARG A 171 -4.51 30.12 9.40
N ARG A 172 -4.66 29.25 10.41
CA ARG A 172 -5.35 29.62 11.66
C ARG A 172 -4.59 30.67 12.45
N HIS A 173 -3.27 30.51 12.61
CA HIS A 173 -2.44 31.48 13.31
C HIS A 173 -2.39 32.84 12.58
N SER A 174 -2.37 32.86 11.25
CA SER A 174 -2.43 34.10 10.47
C SER A 174 -3.75 34.85 10.62
N LYS A 175 -4.89 34.13 10.71
CA LYS A 175 -6.22 34.75 10.91
C LYS A 175 -6.44 35.28 12.33
N SER A 176 -5.77 34.73 13.33
CA SER A 176 -5.81 35.23 14.71
C SER A 176 -4.86 36.41 14.96
N ALA A 177 -3.96 36.70 14.02
CA ALA A 177 -2.95 37.76 14.14
C ALA A 177 -3.31 39.05 13.37
N THR A 178 -4.44 39.06 12.66
CA THR A 178 -5.02 40.27 12.06
C THR A 178 -6.01 40.89 13.06
N PRO A 179 -5.76 42.12 13.57
CA PRO A 179 -6.64 42.83 14.49
C PRO A 179 -7.98 43.23 13.86
#